data_AF-A0A7S3FLF5-F1
#
_entry.id   AF-A0A7S3FLF5-F1
#
_cell.length_a   1.000
_cell.length_b   1.000
_cell.length_c   1.000
_cell.angle_alpha   90.00
_cell.angle_beta   90.00
_cell.angle_gamma   90.00
#
_symmetry.space_group_name_H-M   'P 1'
#
loop_
_entity.id
_entity.type
_entity.pdbx_description
1 polymer ?
#
loop_
_entity_poly.entity_id
_entity_poly.type
_entity_poly.pdbx_seq_one_letter_code
_entity_poly.pdbx_strand_id
1 'polypeptide(L)'
;SMAIIRKLRKLDIHCEGLEYLRGDDTHYFAASILKSSLLTLGGLRKDANASQDLLKPSNVDLSKLREIARSISLECGVPANAEFHTVNPVQVFDYTSRSRCLVPAKLLSGDRSKTGKAAVLEACRADAIKASSSSARPAMVLPVGDAMLEPFWPQGLGSNRGFHTALNAAHTMQASRMWGLEAAVVEARFAFALLSFPMWTRGWVLTPEKMWTPEPHTRYQLPIFQGTVAIIEAGGGGGTKEYTEDEDLPVRYRVYKGSKKDRSKENVPQTAQTKPATKPAGSPDPHSNSGSYGLSPSPEAKKGIHLPLDRANLGSGRAGS
;
A
#
# COMPACT_ATOMS: atom_id res chain seq x y z
N SER A 1 23.60 -6.81 3.22
CA SER A 1 23.44 -6.04 1.97
C SER A 1 24.78 -5.52 1.43
N MET A 2 25.45 -4.55 2.06
CA MET A 2 26.68 -3.91 1.51
C MET A 2 27.87 -4.86 1.26
N ALA A 3 28.03 -5.94 2.03
CA ALA A 3 29.10 -6.91 1.78
C ALA A 3 28.89 -7.68 0.46
N ILE A 4 27.66 -8.09 0.15
CA ILE A 4 27.31 -8.81 -1.08
C ILE A 4 27.49 -7.91 -2.30
N ILE A 5 27.00 -6.66 -2.24
CA ILE A 5 27.18 -5.68 -3.33
C ILE A 5 28.66 -5.46 -3.65
N ARG A 6 29.55 -5.45 -2.65
CA ARG A 6 31.00 -5.37 -2.88
C ARG A 6 31.57 -6.61 -3.57
N LYS A 7 31.05 -7.81 -3.27
CA LYS A 7 31.47 -9.04 -3.97
C LYS A 7 31.00 -9.03 -5.43
N LEU A 8 29.74 -8.64 -5.68
CA LEU A 8 29.19 -8.49 -7.03
C LEU A 8 29.98 -7.52 -7.89
N ARG A 9 30.48 -6.42 -7.30
CA ARG A 9 31.36 -5.47 -8.01
C ARG A 9 32.64 -6.11 -8.54
N LYS A 10 33.18 -7.13 -7.85
CA LYS A 10 34.37 -7.87 -8.33
C LYS A 10 34.06 -8.75 -9.55
N LEU A 11 32.79 -8.97 -9.84
CA LEU A 11 32.28 -9.70 -10.99
C LEU A 11 31.72 -8.75 -12.07
N ASP A 12 32.05 -7.45 -12.00
CA ASP A 12 31.52 -6.38 -12.86
C ASP A 12 29.98 -6.20 -12.80
N ILE A 13 29.35 -6.74 -11.75
CA ILE A 13 27.92 -6.56 -11.47
C ILE A 13 27.76 -5.40 -10.49
N HIS A 14 27.52 -4.20 -11.05
CA HIS A 14 27.26 -2.99 -10.28
C HIS A 14 25.76 -2.84 -10.06
N CYS A 15 25.33 -2.89 -8.79
CA CYS A 15 23.94 -2.71 -8.39
C CYS A 15 23.78 -1.54 -7.43
N GLU A 16 22.66 -0.82 -7.56
CA GLU A 16 22.21 0.18 -6.57
C GLU A 16 21.50 -0.48 -5.39
N GLY A 17 20.79 -1.58 -5.66
CA GLY A 17 20.01 -2.32 -4.69
C GLY A 17 19.91 -3.81 -5.06
N LEU A 18 19.76 -4.64 -4.03
CA LEU A 18 19.53 -6.07 -4.15
C LEU A 18 18.63 -6.52 -3.00
N GLU A 19 17.47 -7.06 -3.35
CA GLU A 19 16.57 -7.75 -2.45
C GLU A 19 16.62 -9.24 -2.71
N TYR A 20 16.62 -10.01 -1.62
CA TYR A 20 16.58 -11.46 -1.64
C TYR A 20 15.47 -11.92 -0.69
N LEU A 21 14.43 -12.50 -1.27
CA LEU A 21 13.32 -13.12 -0.57
C LEU A 21 13.49 -14.64 -0.65
N ARG A 22 13.54 -15.28 0.52
CA ARG A 22 13.64 -16.72 0.65
C ARG A 22 12.29 -17.27 1.08
N GLY A 23 11.63 -18.00 0.17
CA GLY A 23 10.49 -18.85 0.48
C GLY A 23 10.93 -20.25 0.93
N ASP A 24 9.96 -21.12 1.16
CA ASP A 24 10.21 -22.51 1.55
C ASP A 24 10.81 -23.34 0.39
N ASP A 25 10.37 -23.07 -0.83
CA ASP A 25 10.74 -23.79 -2.06
C ASP A 25 11.40 -22.92 -3.13
N THR A 26 11.52 -21.61 -2.88
CA THR A 26 11.89 -20.63 -3.90
C THR A 26 12.84 -19.55 -3.37
N HIS A 27 13.80 -19.18 -4.22
CA HIS A 27 14.71 -18.06 -3.99
C HIS A 27 14.39 -16.96 -5.00
N TYR A 28 13.84 -15.84 -4.52
CA TYR A 28 13.48 -14.70 -5.36
C TYR A 28 14.45 -13.55 -5.17
N PHE A 29 14.93 -12.98 -6.29
CA PHE A 29 15.85 -11.85 -6.31
C PHE A 29 15.25 -10.70 -7.12
N ALA A 30 15.35 -9.49 -6.57
CA ALA A 30 15.12 -8.26 -7.30
C ALA A 30 16.37 -7.38 -7.19
N ALA A 31 16.98 -7.04 -8.32
CA ALA A 31 18.24 -6.31 -8.35
C ALA A 31 18.14 -5.09 -9.27
N SER A 32 18.63 -3.95 -8.78
CA SER A 32 18.76 -2.70 -9.53
C SER A 32 20.16 -2.63 -10.14
N ILE A 33 20.35 -3.30 -11.29
CA ILE A 33 21.66 -3.42 -11.97
C ILE A 33 21.86 -2.23 -12.91
N LEU A 34 23.06 -1.63 -12.88
CA LEU A 34 23.39 -0.53 -13.78
C LEU A 34 23.43 -0.97 -15.25
N LYS A 35 22.97 -0.09 -16.15
CA LYS A 35 22.99 -0.30 -17.60
C LYS A 35 24.38 -0.70 -18.11
N SER A 36 25.43 -0.06 -17.61
CA SER A 36 26.82 -0.35 -17.96
C SER A 36 27.20 -1.81 -17.67
N SER A 37 26.84 -2.34 -16.50
CA SER A 37 27.07 -3.75 -16.15
C SER A 37 26.35 -4.69 -17.10
N LEU A 38 25.08 -4.41 -17.44
CA LEU A 38 24.33 -5.26 -18.37
C LEU A 38 24.93 -5.25 -19.78
N LEU A 39 25.51 -4.13 -20.23
CA LEU A 39 26.22 -4.04 -21.50
C LEU A 39 27.56 -4.81 -21.45
N THR A 40 28.38 -4.57 -20.42
CA THR A 40 29.67 -5.24 -20.22
C THR A 40 29.53 -6.76 -20.14
N LEU A 41 28.52 -7.25 -19.43
CA LEU A 41 28.26 -8.67 -19.24
C LEU A 41 27.43 -9.30 -20.37
N GLY A 42 27.05 -8.50 -21.39
CA GLY A 42 26.32 -8.96 -22.57
C GLY A 42 24.84 -9.28 -22.35
N GLY A 43 24.27 -8.92 -21.19
CA GLY A 43 22.82 -8.99 -20.95
C GLY A 43 22.02 -8.04 -21.85
N LEU A 44 22.64 -6.91 -22.24
CA LEU A 44 22.17 -6.01 -23.30
C LEU A 44 23.15 -6.03 -24.47
N ARG A 45 22.64 -6.12 -25.70
CA ARG A 45 23.46 -6.25 -26.91
C ARG A 45 24.04 -4.93 -27.38
N LYS A 46 23.26 -3.86 -27.28
CA LYS A 46 23.60 -2.52 -27.74
C LYS A 46 23.14 -1.49 -26.72
N ASP A 47 23.91 -0.42 -26.61
CA ASP A 47 23.49 0.75 -25.85
C ASP A 47 22.53 1.58 -26.71
N ALA A 48 21.23 1.42 -26.47
CA ALA A 48 20.20 2.20 -27.13
C ALA A 48 19.88 3.45 -26.32
N ASN A 49 19.75 4.60 -26.98
CA ASN A 49 19.50 5.89 -26.32
C ASN A 49 18.10 5.98 -25.72
N ALA A 50 17.09 5.35 -26.32
CA ALA A 50 15.72 5.35 -25.83
C ALA A 50 15.44 4.12 -24.96
N SER A 51 14.87 4.34 -23.77
CA SER A 51 14.41 3.30 -22.84
C SER A 51 13.58 2.20 -23.52
N GLN A 52 12.64 2.60 -24.37
CA GLN A 52 11.76 1.66 -25.09
C GLN A 52 12.51 0.77 -26.09
N ASP A 53 13.67 1.20 -26.58
CA ASP A 53 14.51 0.41 -27.47
C ASP A 53 15.50 -0.47 -26.70
N LEU A 54 15.93 -0.02 -25.52
CA LEU A 54 16.94 -0.67 -24.70
C LEU A 54 16.52 -2.09 -24.29
N LEU A 55 15.27 -2.26 -23.87
CA LEU A 55 14.75 -3.55 -23.38
C LEU A 55 13.91 -4.31 -24.40
N LYS A 56 13.99 -3.95 -25.69
CA LYS A 56 13.33 -4.75 -26.73
C LYS A 56 13.86 -6.19 -26.71
N PRO A 57 13.01 -7.20 -26.98
CA PRO A 57 13.45 -8.59 -27.01
C PRO A 57 14.66 -8.84 -27.92
N SER A 58 14.80 -8.07 -29.01
CA SER A 58 15.95 -8.14 -29.92
C SER A 58 17.27 -7.65 -29.31
N ASN A 59 17.22 -6.78 -28.30
CA ASN A 59 18.39 -6.21 -27.63
C ASN A 59 18.74 -6.90 -26.30
N VAL A 60 17.87 -7.78 -25.80
CA VAL A 60 18.04 -8.49 -24.53
C VAL A 60 18.57 -9.90 -24.76
N ASP A 61 19.59 -10.30 -23.99
CA ASP A 61 20.10 -11.67 -23.97
C ASP A 61 19.66 -12.43 -22.71
N LEU A 62 18.63 -13.26 -22.83
CA LEU A 62 18.14 -14.04 -21.70
C LEU A 62 19.14 -15.10 -21.20
N SER A 63 20.08 -15.57 -22.04
CA SER A 63 21.12 -16.50 -21.59
C SER A 63 22.13 -15.80 -20.71
N LYS A 64 22.63 -14.63 -21.14
CA LYS A 64 23.54 -13.80 -20.34
C LYS A 64 22.87 -13.27 -19.08
N LEU A 65 21.60 -12.88 -19.14
CA LEU A 65 20.87 -12.50 -17.94
C LEU A 65 20.73 -13.66 -16.93
N ARG A 66 20.58 -14.91 -17.38
CA ARG A 66 20.61 -16.09 -16.49
C ARG A 66 21.99 -16.32 -15.87
N GLU A 67 23.06 -16.15 -16.63
CA GLU A 67 24.43 -16.23 -16.09
C GLU A 67 24.66 -15.16 -15.00
N ILE A 68 24.23 -13.92 -15.25
CA ILE A 68 24.31 -12.82 -14.27
C ILE A 68 23.48 -13.15 -13.02
N ALA A 69 22.22 -13.59 -13.20
CA ALA A 69 21.35 -13.98 -12.09
C ALA A 69 21.95 -15.14 -11.27
N ARG A 70 22.60 -16.11 -11.94
CA ARG A 70 23.30 -17.21 -11.29
C ARG A 70 24.45 -16.69 -10.43
N SER A 71 25.29 -15.80 -10.95
CA SER A 71 26.37 -15.16 -10.19
C SER A 71 25.85 -14.42 -8.95
N ILE A 72 24.76 -13.68 -9.10
CA ILE A 72 24.10 -12.99 -7.96
C ILE A 72 23.65 -14.01 -6.90
N SER A 73 23.00 -15.10 -7.33
CA SER A 73 22.47 -16.12 -6.42
C SER A 73 23.59 -16.83 -5.64
N LEU A 74 24.72 -17.13 -6.29
CA LEU A 74 25.88 -17.78 -5.66
C LEU A 74 26.51 -16.88 -4.60
N GLU A 75 26.66 -15.58 -4.88
CA GLU A 75 27.17 -14.61 -3.90
C GLU A 75 26.23 -14.42 -2.70
N CYS A 76 24.95 -14.73 -2.88
CA CYS A 76 23.94 -14.74 -1.82
C CYS A 76 23.83 -16.11 -1.10
N GLY A 77 24.64 -17.10 -1.47
CA GLY A 77 24.71 -18.41 -0.83
C GLY A 77 23.65 -19.40 -1.31
N VAL A 78 23.02 -19.17 -2.46
CA VAL A 78 22.12 -20.17 -3.08
C VAL A 78 22.96 -21.35 -3.60
N PRO A 79 22.57 -22.61 -3.34
CA PRO A 79 23.29 -23.78 -3.85
C PRO A 79 23.44 -23.76 -5.37
N ALA A 80 24.62 -24.17 -5.86
CA ALA A 80 24.92 -24.16 -7.30
C ALA A 80 23.98 -25.06 -8.11
N ASN A 81 23.44 -26.12 -7.50
CA ASN A 81 22.48 -27.05 -8.10
C ASN A 81 21.03 -26.58 -8.03
N ALA A 82 20.73 -25.43 -7.43
CA ALA A 82 19.37 -24.89 -7.41
C ALA A 82 18.92 -24.58 -8.85
N GLU A 83 17.82 -25.15 -9.30
CA GLU A 83 17.34 -24.95 -10.67
C GLU A 83 16.66 -23.59 -10.82
N PHE A 84 16.73 -23.02 -12.02
CA PHE A 84 15.89 -21.88 -12.37
C PHE A 84 14.45 -22.35 -12.53
N HIS A 85 13.48 -21.51 -12.16
CA HIS A 85 12.08 -21.80 -12.40
C HIS A 85 11.78 -21.98 -13.89
N THR A 86 10.93 -22.95 -14.25
CA THR A 86 10.66 -23.32 -15.65
C THR A 86 9.96 -22.21 -16.45
N VAL A 87 9.24 -21.33 -15.76
CA VAL A 87 8.52 -20.19 -16.33
C VAL A 87 9.18 -18.89 -15.90
N ASN A 88 9.52 -18.03 -16.86
CA ASN A 88 10.08 -16.69 -16.67
C ASN A 88 11.23 -16.64 -15.62
N PRO A 89 12.29 -17.44 -15.79
CA PRO A 89 13.35 -17.58 -14.78
C PRO A 89 14.13 -16.29 -14.50
N VAL A 90 14.21 -15.39 -15.49
CA VAL A 90 14.82 -14.07 -15.39
C VAL A 90 14.04 -13.11 -16.27
N GLN A 91 13.83 -11.90 -15.76
CA GLN A 91 13.21 -10.79 -16.47
C GLN A 91 13.99 -9.51 -16.17
N VAL A 92 13.96 -8.57 -17.11
CA VAL A 92 14.55 -7.24 -16.97
C VAL A 92 13.48 -6.21 -17.26
N PHE A 93 13.41 -5.15 -16.44
CA PHE A 93 12.41 -4.10 -16.53
C PHE A 93 13.09 -2.75 -16.42
N ASP A 94 12.56 -1.76 -17.13
CA ASP A 94 12.96 -0.37 -16.99
C ASP A 94 12.00 0.31 -16.01
N TYR A 95 12.52 0.73 -14.86
CA TYR A 95 11.78 1.45 -13.83
C TYR A 95 12.24 2.91 -13.69
N THR A 96 13.01 3.43 -14.66
CA THR A 96 13.43 4.85 -14.69
C THR A 96 12.23 5.80 -14.81
N SER A 97 11.15 5.33 -15.43
CA SER A 97 9.86 6.00 -15.45
C SER A 97 8.81 5.12 -14.79
N ARG A 98 7.82 5.75 -14.17
CA ARG A 98 6.66 5.07 -13.57
C ARG A 98 5.39 5.72 -14.06
N SER A 99 4.45 4.89 -14.43
CA SER A 99 3.11 5.28 -14.80
C SER A 99 2.27 5.52 -13.56
N ARG A 100 1.48 6.57 -13.59
CA ARG A 100 0.43 6.82 -12.60
C ARG A 100 -0.70 7.56 -13.28
N CYS A 101 -1.89 7.37 -12.75
CA CYS A 101 -2.99 8.23 -13.14
C CYS A 101 -2.72 9.68 -12.73
N LEU A 102 -3.22 10.62 -13.53
CA LEU A 102 -3.21 12.04 -13.19
C LEU A 102 -4.39 12.42 -12.26
N VAL A 103 -5.47 11.64 -12.33
CA VAL A 103 -6.69 11.82 -11.56
C VAL A 103 -7.16 10.48 -10.97
N PRO A 104 -7.84 10.48 -9.82
CA PRO A 104 -8.29 9.25 -9.15
C PRO A 104 -9.50 8.58 -9.79
N ALA A 105 -10.23 9.33 -10.62
CA ALA A 105 -11.51 8.93 -11.16
C ALA A 105 -11.73 9.61 -12.52
N LYS A 106 -12.54 9.00 -13.37
CA LYS A 106 -13.12 9.64 -14.56
C LYS A 106 -14.64 9.47 -14.54
N LEU A 107 -15.36 10.42 -15.12
CA LEU A 107 -16.82 10.30 -15.33
C LEU A 107 -17.08 10.09 -16.81
N LEU A 108 -17.82 9.03 -17.12
CA LEU A 108 -18.38 8.79 -18.45
C LEU A 108 -19.80 9.34 -18.46
N SER A 109 -20.04 10.41 -19.20
CA SER A 109 -21.39 10.94 -19.38
C SER A 109 -22.10 10.17 -20.49
N GLY A 110 -23.33 9.73 -20.21
CA GLY A 110 -24.21 9.11 -21.20
C GLY A 110 -24.78 10.10 -22.23
N ASP A 111 -24.51 11.40 -22.06
CA ASP A 111 -24.85 12.41 -23.04
C ASP A 111 -23.97 12.19 -24.29
N ARG A 112 -24.54 11.50 -25.28
CA ARG A 112 -23.84 11.21 -26.53
C ARG A 112 -23.52 12.54 -27.17
N SER A 113 -22.22 12.84 -27.30
CA SER A 113 -21.75 13.94 -28.15
C SER A 113 -22.46 13.88 -29.51
N LYS A 114 -22.53 15.01 -30.24
CA LYS A 114 -22.94 15.03 -31.67
C LYS A 114 -22.15 14.01 -32.54
N THR A 115 -21.05 13.47 -32.03
CA THR A 115 -20.20 12.42 -32.62
C THR A 115 -20.53 10.99 -32.18
N GLY A 116 -21.57 10.76 -31.36
CA GLY A 116 -21.99 9.44 -30.89
C GLY A 116 -21.15 8.83 -29.75
N LYS A 117 -20.08 9.50 -29.30
CA LYS A 117 -19.22 9.03 -28.20
C LYS A 117 -19.65 9.62 -26.85
N ALA A 118 -19.56 8.81 -25.79
CA ALA A 118 -19.70 9.27 -24.40
C ALA A 118 -18.59 10.27 -24.08
N ALA A 119 -18.94 11.40 -23.44
CA ALA A 119 -17.94 12.35 -22.98
C ALA A 119 -17.20 11.78 -21.76
N VAL A 120 -15.87 11.87 -21.77
CA VAL A 120 -15.01 11.47 -20.64
C VAL A 120 -14.56 12.74 -19.92
N LEU A 121 -14.87 12.84 -18.64
CA LEU A 121 -14.49 13.97 -17.78
C LEU A 121 -13.46 13.53 -16.74
N GLU A 122 -12.63 14.46 -16.28
CA GLU A 122 -11.57 14.24 -15.30
C GLU A 122 -12.07 14.02 -13.86
N ALA A 123 -13.41 14.01 -13.68
CA ALA A 123 -14.07 13.85 -12.39
C ALA A 123 -13.52 14.86 -11.39
N CYS A 124 -13.66 16.16 -11.68
CA CYS A 124 -13.51 17.21 -10.67
C CYS A 124 -14.88 17.57 -10.06
N ARG A 125 -14.89 18.42 -9.03
CA ARG A 125 -16.12 18.89 -8.37
C ARG A 125 -17.11 19.50 -9.38
N ALA A 126 -16.61 20.38 -10.25
CA ALA A 126 -17.42 21.02 -11.30
C ALA A 126 -17.98 20.00 -12.31
N ASP A 127 -17.18 19.01 -12.71
CA ASP A 127 -17.63 17.92 -13.59
C ASP A 127 -18.73 17.10 -12.94
N ALA A 128 -18.59 16.79 -11.64
CA ALA A 128 -19.57 16.04 -10.88
C ALA A 128 -20.90 16.81 -10.74
N ILE A 129 -20.85 18.12 -10.48
CA ILE A 129 -22.04 18.99 -10.45
C ILE A 129 -22.71 18.98 -11.82
N LYS A 130 -21.94 19.23 -12.89
CA LYS A 130 -22.47 19.23 -14.27
C LYS A 130 -23.09 17.89 -14.66
N ALA A 131 -22.42 16.78 -14.31
CA ALA A 131 -22.90 15.44 -14.59
C ALA A 131 -24.14 15.07 -13.77
N SER A 132 -24.27 15.59 -12.54
CA SER A 132 -25.43 15.35 -11.69
C SER A 132 -26.67 16.15 -12.15
N SER A 133 -26.45 17.30 -12.80
CA SER A 133 -27.52 18.13 -13.37
C SER A 133 -27.98 17.66 -14.76
N SER A 134 -27.28 16.69 -15.37
CA SER A 134 -27.67 16.10 -16.66
C SER A 134 -28.79 15.07 -16.48
N SER A 135 -29.65 14.91 -17.50
CA SER A 135 -30.62 13.81 -17.54
C SER A 135 -29.96 12.45 -17.78
N ALA A 136 -28.74 12.43 -18.31
CA ALA A 136 -27.97 11.22 -18.51
C ALA A 136 -27.31 10.75 -17.20
N ARG A 137 -27.38 9.45 -16.91
CA ARG A 137 -26.72 8.86 -15.75
C ARG A 137 -25.20 8.76 -16.00
N PRO A 138 -24.34 9.42 -15.21
CA PRO A 138 -22.91 9.27 -15.36
C PRO A 138 -22.43 7.93 -14.79
N ALA A 139 -21.43 7.34 -15.42
CA ALA A 139 -20.70 6.18 -14.89
C ALA A 139 -19.33 6.63 -14.37
N MET A 140 -19.00 6.29 -13.12
CA MET A 140 -17.71 6.60 -12.53
C MET A 140 -16.73 5.45 -12.78
N VAL A 141 -15.53 5.79 -13.25
CA VAL A 141 -14.41 4.86 -13.47
C VAL A 141 -13.35 5.12 -12.41
N LEU A 142 -13.02 4.10 -11.63
CA LEU A 142 -12.07 4.15 -10.51
C LEU A 142 -10.96 3.12 -10.74
N PRO A 143 -9.78 3.52 -11.25
CA PRO A 143 -8.62 2.62 -11.37
C PRO A 143 -8.10 2.21 -9.99
N VAL A 144 -7.52 1.02 -9.92
CA VAL A 144 -7.08 0.36 -8.68
C VAL A 144 -5.77 -0.36 -8.92
N GLY A 145 -4.91 -0.47 -7.91
CA GLY A 145 -3.62 -1.16 -8.02
C GLY A 145 -2.65 -0.42 -8.92
N ASP A 146 -1.87 -1.17 -9.69
CA ASP A 146 -0.85 -0.65 -10.60
C ASP A 146 -1.44 0.28 -11.68
N ALA A 147 -2.72 0.09 -12.05
CA ALA A 147 -3.41 1.00 -12.96
C ALA A 147 -3.55 2.42 -12.38
N MET A 148 -3.63 2.55 -11.05
CA MET A 148 -3.66 3.83 -10.36
C MET A 148 -2.25 4.39 -10.18
N LEU A 149 -1.34 3.56 -9.66
CA LEU A 149 0.01 3.97 -9.28
C LEU A 149 0.96 2.79 -9.41
N GLU A 150 1.83 2.83 -10.42
CA GLU A 150 2.85 1.80 -10.61
C GLU A 150 3.84 1.80 -9.43
N PRO A 151 4.03 0.64 -8.78
CA PRO A 151 4.90 0.55 -7.62
C PRO A 151 6.37 0.57 -8.04
N PHE A 152 7.20 1.15 -7.18
CA PHE A 152 8.63 0.86 -7.21
C PHE A 152 8.86 -0.36 -6.32
N TRP A 153 9.08 -1.53 -6.91
CA TRP A 153 9.16 -2.80 -6.18
C TRP A 153 10.17 -2.80 -5.02
N PRO A 154 11.36 -2.17 -5.14
CA PRO A 154 12.32 -2.10 -4.03
C PRO A 154 11.85 -1.29 -2.80
N GLN A 155 10.71 -0.60 -2.88
CA GLN A 155 10.09 0.01 -1.70
C GLN A 155 9.15 -0.95 -0.95
N GLY A 156 8.78 -2.08 -1.55
CA GLY A 156 7.83 -3.03 -0.96
C GLY A 156 6.41 -2.48 -0.75
N LEU A 157 6.05 -1.37 -1.41
CA LEU A 157 4.79 -0.67 -1.18
C LEU A 157 3.66 -1.07 -2.15
N GLY A 158 3.92 -1.90 -3.16
CA GLY A 158 2.96 -2.20 -4.22
C GLY A 158 1.66 -2.79 -3.71
N SER A 159 1.74 -3.91 -2.97
CA SER A 159 0.55 -4.52 -2.38
C SER A 159 -0.18 -3.56 -1.44
N ASN A 160 0.53 -2.90 -0.52
CA ASN A 160 -0.08 -1.98 0.43
C ASN A 160 -0.85 -0.85 -0.28
N ARG A 161 -0.24 -0.17 -1.25
CA ARG A 161 -0.91 0.90 -2.01
C ARG A 161 -2.05 0.34 -2.87
N GLY A 162 -1.89 -0.85 -3.45
CA GLY A 162 -2.95 -1.52 -4.20
C GLY A 162 -4.20 -1.78 -3.36
N PHE A 163 -4.05 -2.38 -2.18
CA PHE A 163 -5.17 -2.57 -1.25
C PHE A 163 -5.79 -1.23 -0.83
N HIS A 164 -4.99 -0.21 -0.54
CA HIS A 164 -5.53 1.11 -0.18
C HIS A 164 -6.31 1.77 -1.32
N THR A 165 -5.86 1.65 -2.58
CA THR A 165 -6.62 2.16 -3.73
C THR A 165 -7.96 1.43 -3.88
N ALA A 166 -8.01 0.12 -3.59
CA ALA A 166 -9.25 -0.65 -3.63
C ALA A 166 -10.24 -0.20 -2.56
N LEU A 167 -9.75 -0.01 -1.33
CA LEU A 167 -10.54 0.49 -0.22
C LEU A 167 -11.02 1.93 -0.46
N ASN A 168 -10.18 2.78 -1.07
CA ASN A 168 -10.57 4.13 -1.48
C ASN A 168 -11.68 4.09 -2.53
N ALA A 169 -11.57 3.22 -3.54
CA ALA A 169 -12.62 3.06 -4.55
C ALA A 169 -13.95 2.59 -3.94
N ALA A 170 -13.92 1.63 -3.01
CA ALA A 170 -15.11 1.17 -2.30
C ALA A 170 -15.79 2.30 -1.50
N HIS A 171 -15.01 3.09 -0.75
CA HIS A 171 -15.52 4.25 -0.03
C HIS A 171 -16.06 5.33 -0.97
N THR A 172 -15.39 5.61 -2.08
CA THR A 172 -15.88 6.55 -3.10
C THR A 172 -17.24 6.12 -3.65
N MET A 173 -17.44 4.82 -3.92
CA MET A 173 -18.73 4.29 -4.37
C MET A 173 -19.82 4.45 -3.29
N GLN A 174 -19.49 4.17 -2.03
CA GLN A 174 -20.40 4.37 -0.90
C GLN A 174 -20.76 5.85 -0.72
N ALA A 175 -19.77 6.75 -0.77
CA ALA A 175 -19.97 8.20 -0.72
C ALA A 175 -20.86 8.70 -1.85
N SER A 176 -20.71 8.14 -3.06
CA SER A 176 -21.57 8.49 -4.21
C SER A 176 -23.03 8.13 -3.94
N ARG A 177 -23.27 6.96 -3.35
CA ARG A 177 -24.62 6.49 -3.02
C ARG A 177 -25.25 7.28 -1.87
N MET A 178 -24.47 7.63 -0.86
CA MET A 178 -24.96 8.24 0.38
C MET A 178 -25.06 9.77 0.31
N TRP A 179 -24.09 10.41 -0.34
CA TRP A 179 -23.87 11.86 -0.32
C TRP A 179 -23.82 12.50 -1.71
N GLY A 180 -23.92 11.69 -2.77
CA GLY A 180 -23.95 12.16 -4.16
C GLY A 180 -22.57 12.18 -4.83
N LEU A 181 -22.61 12.37 -6.16
CA LEU A 181 -21.45 12.25 -7.04
C LEU A 181 -20.35 13.28 -6.73
N GLU A 182 -20.74 14.49 -6.35
CA GLU A 182 -19.82 15.57 -5.98
C GLU A 182 -18.95 15.17 -4.78
N ALA A 183 -19.57 14.71 -3.70
CA ALA A 183 -18.86 14.28 -2.49
C ALA A 183 -17.92 13.10 -2.78
N ALA A 184 -18.38 12.13 -3.57
CA ALA A 184 -17.57 10.97 -3.96
C ALA A 184 -16.29 11.35 -4.69
N VAL A 185 -16.39 12.27 -5.66
CA VAL A 185 -15.25 12.76 -6.43
C VAL A 185 -14.25 13.50 -5.53
N VAL A 186 -14.74 14.30 -4.59
CA VAL A 186 -13.87 15.00 -3.62
C VAL A 186 -13.12 14.00 -2.74
N GLU A 187 -13.81 12.98 -2.20
CA GLU A 187 -13.21 11.91 -1.39
C GLU A 187 -12.15 11.14 -2.16
N ALA A 188 -12.42 10.79 -3.42
CA ALA A 188 -11.46 10.10 -4.29
C ALA A 188 -10.17 10.92 -4.49
N ARG A 189 -10.30 12.23 -4.74
CA ARG A 189 -9.15 13.14 -4.93
C ARG A 189 -8.35 13.32 -3.65
N PHE A 190 -9.02 13.44 -2.52
CA PHE A 190 -8.33 13.52 -1.24
C PHE A 190 -7.51 12.27 -0.96
N ALA A 191 -8.13 11.09 -1.06
CA ALA A 191 -7.45 9.83 -0.77
C ALA A 191 -6.28 9.57 -1.75
N PHE A 192 -6.39 10.03 -2.99
CA PHE A 192 -5.30 9.96 -3.97
C PHE A 192 -4.13 10.91 -3.67
N ALA A 193 -4.41 12.11 -3.16
CA ALA A 193 -3.37 13.03 -2.69
C ALA A 193 -2.57 12.40 -1.52
N LEU A 194 -3.26 11.75 -0.58
CA LEU A 194 -2.61 11.06 0.54
C LEU A 194 -1.67 9.93 0.10
N LEU A 195 -2.04 9.17 -0.94
CA LEU A 195 -1.19 8.10 -1.48
C LEU A 195 0.13 8.62 -2.08
N SER A 196 0.17 9.89 -2.47
CA SER A 196 1.35 10.55 -3.05
C SER A 196 2.28 11.14 -1.99
N PHE A 197 1.92 11.07 -0.71
CA PHE A 197 2.72 11.67 0.36
C PHE A 197 4.07 10.93 0.51
N PRO A 198 5.21 11.63 0.60
CA PRO A 198 6.53 10.99 0.67
C PRO A 198 6.71 10.06 1.89
N MET A 199 6.13 10.42 3.04
CA MET A 199 6.17 9.62 4.27
C MET A 199 4.87 8.81 4.43
N TRP A 200 4.55 7.99 3.44
CA TRP A 200 3.40 7.09 3.49
C TRP A 200 3.68 5.87 4.38
N THR A 201 3.76 6.10 5.69
CA THR A 201 4.13 5.11 6.70
C THR A 201 3.31 5.30 7.99
N ARG A 202 3.37 4.32 8.89
CA ARG A 202 2.78 4.44 10.23
C ARG A 202 3.40 5.63 10.98
N GLY A 203 2.56 6.37 11.71
CA GLY A 203 2.99 7.52 12.53
C GLY A 203 3.07 8.85 11.76
N TRP A 204 2.87 8.82 10.44
CA TRP A 204 2.78 10.01 9.60
C TRP A 204 1.45 10.06 8.87
N VAL A 205 1.28 9.18 7.88
CA VAL A 205 0.06 9.13 7.07
C VAL A 205 -0.82 7.98 7.50
N LEU A 206 -0.27 6.85 7.95
CA LEU A 206 -1.05 5.64 8.24
C LEU A 206 -1.36 5.47 9.73
N THR A 207 -2.61 5.15 10.03
CA THR A 207 -3.06 4.69 11.36
C THR A 207 -2.64 3.22 11.58
N PRO A 208 -2.75 2.68 12.81
CA PRO A 208 -2.55 1.24 13.07
C PRO A 208 -3.56 0.34 12.34
N GLU A 209 -3.11 -0.78 11.76
CA GLU A 209 -3.86 -1.64 10.82
C GLU A 209 -5.06 -2.35 11.41
N LYS A 210 -5.03 -2.65 12.71
CA LYS A 210 -6.05 -3.47 13.38
C LYS A 210 -7.47 -2.90 13.27
N MET A 211 -7.58 -1.62 12.92
CA MET A 211 -8.84 -0.88 12.85
C MET A 211 -9.19 -0.43 11.41
N TRP A 212 -8.45 -0.88 10.39
CA TRP A 212 -8.65 -0.42 9.03
C TRP A 212 -9.97 -0.93 8.44
N THR A 213 -10.69 -0.01 7.80
CA THR A 213 -11.94 -0.22 7.06
C THR A 213 -11.86 0.51 5.71
N PRO A 214 -12.83 0.33 4.79
CA PRO A 214 -12.91 1.16 3.58
C PRO A 214 -12.87 2.66 3.88
N GLU A 215 -13.42 3.11 5.01
CA GLU A 215 -13.48 4.51 5.39
C GLU A 215 -12.07 5.10 5.62
N PRO A 216 -11.66 6.14 4.86
CA PRO A 216 -10.30 6.69 4.88
C PRO A 216 -9.80 7.12 6.26
N HIS A 217 -10.66 7.64 7.15
CA HIS A 217 -10.26 8.12 8.48
C HIS A 217 -9.77 6.99 9.39
N THR A 218 -10.16 5.75 9.10
CA THR A 218 -9.66 4.59 9.86
C THR A 218 -8.26 4.19 9.43
N ARG A 219 -7.80 4.65 8.24
CA ARG A 219 -6.53 4.29 7.60
C ARG A 219 -5.52 5.42 7.58
N TYR A 220 -5.98 6.66 7.53
CA TYR A 220 -5.12 7.83 7.36
C TYR A 220 -5.16 8.76 8.58
N GLN A 221 -3.99 9.11 9.12
CA GLN A 221 -3.81 10.05 10.24
C GLN A 221 -4.00 11.52 9.82
N LEU A 222 -4.16 11.77 8.52
CA LEU A 222 -4.42 13.10 7.99
C LEU A 222 -5.93 13.32 7.85
N PRO A 223 -6.49 14.24 8.64
CA PRO A 223 -7.92 14.40 8.71
C PRO A 223 -8.35 15.40 7.65
N ILE A 224 -8.53 14.97 6.40
CA ILE A 224 -9.31 15.78 5.45
C ILE A 224 -10.48 14.98 4.89
N PHE A 225 -11.60 15.00 5.58
CA PHE A 225 -12.86 14.49 5.03
C PHE A 225 -13.54 15.61 4.24
N GLN A 226 -13.99 15.38 3.02
CA GLN A 226 -14.90 16.29 2.31
C GLN A 226 -14.45 17.76 2.19
N GLY A 227 -13.15 18.02 2.05
CA GLY A 227 -12.65 19.39 2.12
C GLY A 227 -12.93 20.01 3.49
N THR A 228 -12.63 19.31 4.58
CA THR A 228 -12.61 19.77 5.98
C THR A 228 -11.25 19.41 6.54
N VAL A 229 -10.42 20.31 7.08
CA VAL A 229 -9.31 19.84 7.97
C VAL A 229 -9.92 19.45 9.31
N ALA A 230 -10.13 18.17 9.59
CA ALA A 230 -10.65 17.75 10.88
C ALA A 230 -9.51 17.78 11.92
N ILE A 231 -9.25 18.93 12.54
CA ILE A 231 -8.29 19.00 13.65
C ILE A 231 -8.80 18.09 14.78
N ILE A 232 -8.09 16.97 15.01
CA ILE A 232 -8.33 16.12 16.19
C ILE A 232 -7.45 16.68 17.30
N GLU A 233 -8.00 17.57 18.13
CA GLU A 233 -7.30 18.02 19.33
C GLU A 233 -7.26 16.90 20.35
N ALA A 234 -6.05 16.44 20.66
CA ALA A 234 -5.78 15.51 21.74
C ALA A 234 -5.93 16.21 23.10
N GLY A 235 -7.18 16.35 23.56
CA GLY A 235 -7.52 16.63 24.94
C GLY A 235 -7.46 18.09 25.39
N GLY A 236 -8.49 18.48 26.15
CA GLY A 236 -8.42 19.61 27.08
C GLY A 236 -9.52 20.65 26.92
N GLY A 237 -10.49 20.63 27.83
CA GLY A 237 -11.22 21.82 28.27
C GLY A 237 -12.37 22.29 27.39
N GLY A 238 -13.53 22.50 28.00
CA GLY A 238 -14.69 23.09 27.35
C GLY A 238 -14.43 24.54 26.94
N GLY A 239 -14.78 24.87 25.70
CA GLY A 239 -14.86 26.23 25.19
C GLY A 239 -15.55 26.23 23.83
N THR A 240 -16.58 27.06 23.68
CA THR A 240 -17.24 27.37 22.40
C THR A 240 -16.29 28.25 21.57
N LYS A 241 -16.09 27.96 20.28
CA LYS A 241 -15.34 28.85 19.36
C LYS A 241 -16.05 28.97 18.00
N GLU A 242 -16.04 30.21 17.50
CA GLU A 242 -16.69 30.71 16.29
C GLU A 242 -15.99 30.32 14.98
N TYR A 243 -16.74 30.50 13.89
CA TYR A 243 -16.43 30.17 12.50
C TYR A 243 -15.77 31.36 11.78
N THR A 244 -14.87 31.09 10.84
CA THR A 244 -14.51 32.05 9.78
C THR A 244 -14.52 31.32 8.44
N GLU A 245 -15.36 31.77 7.52
CA GLU A 245 -15.32 31.38 6.11
C GLU A 245 -14.17 32.14 5.45
N ASP A 246 -13.23 31.42 4.85
CA ASP A 246 -12.18 32.00 4.01
C ASP A 246 -12.54 31.67 2.56
N GLU A 247 -12.99 32.67 1.80
CA GLU A 247 -13.48 32.46 0.42
C GLU A 247 -12.37 31.98 -0.54
N ASP A 248 -11.11 32.13 -0.15
CA ASP A 248 -9.95 31.71 -0.95
C ASP A 248 -9.49 30.27 -0.66
N LEU A 249 -10.08 29.59 0.35
CA LEU A 249 -9.78 28.19 0.68
C LEU A 249 -11.05 27.33 0.61
N PRO A 250 -11.11 26.29 -0.26
CA PRO A 250 -12.34 25.60 -0.63
C PRO A 250 -12.74 24.51 0.39
N VAL A 251 -12.67 24.81 1.68
CA VAL A 251 -12.71 23.80 2.75
C VAL A 251 -13.74 24.18 3.83
N ARG A 252 -14.86 23.45 3.92
CA ARG A 252 -15.86 23.55 5.00
C ARG A 252 -15.50 22.56 6.10
N TYR A 253 -15.69 22.87 7.38
CA TYR A 253 -15.25 21.99 8.48
C TYR A 253 -16.38 21.23 9.21
N ARG A 254 -16.14 19.97 9.59
CA ARG A 254 -17.01 19.11 10.43
C ARG A 254 -16.19 18.39 11.50
N VAL A 255 -16.51 18.63 12.77
CA VAL A 255 -15.83 18.04 13.93
C VAL A 255 -16.60 16.81 14.42
N TYR A 256 -15.92 15.67 14.56
CA TYR A 256 -16.48 14.47 15.22
C TYR A 256 -16.04 14.42 16.68
N LYS A 257 -17.00 14.50 17.62
CA LYS A 257 -16.73 14.27 19.05
C LYS A 257 -16.68 12.76 19.32
N GLY A 258 -15.51 12.25 19.69
CA GLY A 258 -15.40 10.92 20.27
C GLY A 258 -16.07 10.89 21.64
N SER A 259 -17.09 10.04 21.82
CA SER A 259 -17.65 9.74 23.14
C SER A 259 -16.58 9.04 23.98
N LYS A 260 -16.15 9.62 25.10
CA LYS A 260 -15.45 8.85 26.14
C LYS A 260 -16.42 7.74 26.59
N LYS A 261 -16.02 6.47 26.45
CA LYS A 261 -16.65 5.40 27.22
C LYS A 261 -16.34 5.68 28.69
N ASP A 262 -17.36 6.05 29.44
CA ASP A 262 -17.30 6.28 30.87
C ASP A 262 -17.00 4.93 31.55
N ARG A 263 -15.76 4.71 32.00
CA ARG A 263 -15.33 3.50 32.73
C ARG A 263 -15.77 3.52 34.21
N SER A 264 -16.85 4.23 34.54
CA SER A 264 -17.33 4.41 35.92
C SER A 264 -18.58 3.57 36.27
N LYS A 265 -19.06 2.68 35.39
CA LYS A 265 -20.20 1.80 35.67
C LYS A 265 -19.99 0.38 35.15
N GLU A 266 -19.03 -0.34 35.73
CA GLU A 266 -19.07 -1.81 35.77
C GLU A 266 -19.37 -2.23 37.21
N ASN A 267 -20.58 -2.76 37.43
CA ASN A 267 -20.98 -3.41 38.68
C ASN A 267 -20.07 -4.61 38.93
N VAL A 268 -19.25 -4.54 39.98
CA VAL A 268 -18.58 -5.70 40.57
C VAL A 268 -19.36 -6.11 41.82
N PRO A 269 -19.74 -7.40 42.01
CA PRO A 269 -20.41 -7.84 43.23
C PRO A 269 -19.50 -7.73 44.45
N GLN A 270 -20.07 -7.32 45.58
CA GLN A 270 -19.41 -7.23 46.88
C GLN A 270 -18.89 -8.60 47.36
N THR A 271 -17.63 -8.64 47.77
CA THR A 271 -17.20 -9.55 48.85
C THR A 271 -16.20 -8.87 49.77
N ALA A 272 -16.59 -8.91 51.05
CA ALA A 272 -15.91 -8.70 52.33
C ALA A 272 -14.47 -8.13 52.40
N GLN A 273 -14.37 -7.18 53.33
CA GLN A 273 -13.19 -6.55 53.91
C GLN A 273 -12.17 -7.53 54.50
N THR A 274 -10.88 -7.24 54.31
CA THR A 274 -9.85 -7.37 55.37
C THR A 274 -8.83 -6.22 55.27
N LYS A 275 -8.51 -5.65 56.44
CA LYS A 275 -7.65 -4.48 56.70
C LYS A 275 -6.12 -4.78 56.57
N PRO A 276 -5.24 -3.76 56.62
CA PRO A 276 -3.95 -3.73 55.94
C PRO A 276 -2.73 -4.10 56.82
N ALA A 277 -1.60 -4.41 56.17
CA ALA A 277 -0.28 -4.50 56.81
C ALA A 277 0.76 -3.63 56.06
N THR A 278 1.10 -2.50 56.69
CA THR A 278 2.44 -1.88 56.89
C THR A 278 3.59 -2.08 55.86
N LYS A 279 4.08 -0.95 55.33
CA LYS A 279 5.46 -0.65 54.84
C LYS A 279 6.47 -0.58 56.03
N PRO A 280 7.80 -0.32 55.87
CA PRO A 280 8.72 -0.26 54.70
C PRO A 280 10.10 -0.94 54.94
N ALA A 281 11.03 -0.89 53.96
CA ALA A 281 12.42 -0.34 54.09
C ALA A 281 13.46 -1.04 53.18
N GLY A 282 14.38 -0.25 52.59
CA GLY A 282 15.71 -0.71 52.18
C GLY A 282 16.13 -0.39 50.73
N SER A 283 16.78 0.75 50.52
CA SER A 283 17.77 0.98 49.43
C SER A 283 19.15 0.50 49.92
N PRO A 284 20.15 0.19 49.06
CA PRO A 284 20.87 1.20 48.25
C PRO A 284 21.34 0.76 46.84
N ASP A 285 21.66 1.77 46.01
CA ASP A 285 22.47 1.75 44.75
C ASP A 285 23.94 1.30 44.98
N PRO A 286 24.91 1.22 44.00
CA PRO A 286 24.92 1.61 42.56
C PRO A 286 25.70 0.65 41.59
N HIS A 287 25.76 1.07 40.31
CA HIS A 287 26.82 0.84 39.29
C HIS A 287 26.82 -0.39 38.34
N SER A 288 26.72 -0.01 37.06
CA SER A 288 27.61 -0.40 35.93
C SER A 288 27.24 -1.59 35.02
N ASN A 289 27.52 -1.32 33.74
CA ASN A 289 27.94 -2.21 32.66
C ASN A 289 26.88 -2.92 31.77
N SER A 290 26.87 -2.45 30.51
CA SER A 290 27.19 -3.17 29.27
C SER A 290 26.70 -4.61 29.03
N GLY A 291 26.29 -4.84 27.78
CA GLY A 291 26.10 -6.18 27.18
C GLY A 291 24.66 -6.40 26.73
N SER A 292 24.33 -6.29 25.45
CA SER A 292 24.43 -7.38 24.46
C SER A 292 23.68 -8.65 24.85
N TYR A 293 22.49 -8.85 24.30
CA TYR A 293 21.85 -10.17 24.14
C TYR A 293 21.10 -10.12 22.80
N GLY A 294 21.33 -11.00 21.82
CA GLY A 294 21.65 -12.41 21.96
C GLY A 294 20.37 -13.21 21.79
N LEU A 295 20.01 -13.46 20.52
CA LEU A 295 19.01 -14.46 20.12
C LEU A 295 19.52 -15.86 20.48
N SER A 296 18.66 -16.71 21.06
CA SER A 296 18.55 -18.20 20.91
C SER A 296 17.47 -18.74 21.92
N PRO A 297 16.97 -20.01 21.85
CA PRO A 297 15.72 -20.36 21.14
C PRO A 297 14.72 -21.28 21.92
N SER A 298 13.52 -21.49 21.34
CA SER A 298 12.55 -22.63 21.54
C SER A 298 11.84 -22.80 22.92
N PRO A 299 10.72 -23.57 23.08
CA PRO A 299 10.14 -24.59 22.19
C PRO A 299 8.58 -24.66 22.00
N GLU A 300 8.23 -25.32 20.89
CA GLU A 300 7.09 -26.19 20.56
C GLU A 300 5.73 -26.18 21.32
N ALA A 301 4.68 -25.94 20.52
CA ALA A 301 3.52 -26.82 20.23
C ALA A 301 2.35 -27.00 21.22
N LYS A 302 1.15 -26.64 20.72
CA LYS A 302 -0.20 -27.30 20.78
C LYS A 302 -1.28 -26.19 20.87
N LYS A 303 -2.39 -26.15 20.13
CA LYS A 303 -3.14 -27.07 19.26
C LYS A 303 -4.00 -26.21 18.31
N GLY A 304 -4.15 -26.63 17.06
CA GLY A 304 -5.03 -26.01 16.07
C GLY A 304 -6.51 -26.34 16.26
N ILE A 305 -7.36 -25.50 15.65
CA ILE A 305 -8.77 -25.80 15.35
C ILE A 305 -8.90 -25.70 13.83
N HIS A 306 -9.15 -26.83 13.19
CA HIS A 306 -9.55 -26.96 11.79
C HIS A 306 -11.04 -26.69 11.64
N LEU A 307 -11.43 -25.98 10.58
CA LEU A 307 -12.80 -25.97 10.04
C LEU A 307 -12.75 -26.61 8.64
N PRO A 308 -13.65 -27.56 8.32
CA PRO A 308 -13.61 -28.29 7.04
C PRO A 308 -14.24 -27.47 5.89
N LEU A 309 -13.59 -27.52 4.73
CA LEU A 309 -14.14 -27.11 3.44
C LEU A 309 -14.68 -28.35 2.73
N ASP A 310 -16.01 -28.52 2.71
CA ASP A 310 -16.65 -29.54 1.89
C ASP A 310 -16.78 -29.06 0.43
N ARG A 311 -16.12 -29.79 -0.46
CA ARG A 311 -16.38 -29.84 -1.90
C ARG A 311 -17.23 -31.05 -2.20
N ALA A 312 -18.52 -30.86 -2.52
CA ALA A 312 -19.27 -31.75 -3.41
C ALA A 312 -20.66 -31.15 -3.71
N ASN A 313 -20.88 -30.67 -4.93
CA ASN A 313 -21.97 -31.16 -5.77
C ASN A 313 -21.86 -30.57 -7.19
N LEU A 314 -21.33 -31.41 -8.08
CA LEU A 314 -21.51 -31.32 -9.52
C LEU A 314 -22.97 -31.72 -9.83
N GLY A 315 -23.80 -30.74 -10.17
CA GLY A 315 -25.14 -30.97 -10.69
C GLY A 315 -25.15 -30.83 -12.20
N SER A 316 -25.27 -31.96 -12.88
CA SER A 316 -25.56 -32.10 -14.31
C SER A 316 -26.92 -31.49 -14.67
N GLY A 317 -26.94 -30.54 -15.62
CA GLY A 317 -28.15 -30.07 -16.29
C GLY A 317 -28.02 -30.27 -17.80
N ARG A 318 -28.79 -31.22 -18.32
CA ARG A 318 -28.82 -31.70 -19.71
C ARG A 318 -29.69 -30.78 -20.59
N ALA A 319 -29.34 -30.72 -21.87
CA ALA A 319 -30.06 -30.03 -22.95
C ALA A 319 -31.46 -30.58 -23.22
N GLY A 320 -32.33 -29.76 -23.84
CA GLY A 320 -33.57 -30.19 -24.49
C GLY A 320 -34.37 -29.04 -25.11
N SER A 321 -34.53 -29.12 -26.44
CA SER A 321 -35.37 -28.37 -27.41
C SER A 321 -35.17 -26.86 -27.58
#